data_AF-A0A2H3CGK3-F1
#
_entry.id   AF-A0A2H3CGK3-F1
#
_cell.length_a   1.000
_cell.length_b   1.000
_cell.length_c   1.000
_cell.angle_alpha   90.00
_cell.angle_beta   90.00
_cell.angle_gamma   90.00
#
_symmetry.space_group_name_H-M   'P 1'
#
loop_
_entity.id
_entity.type
_entity.pdbx_description
1 polymer ?
#
loop_
_entity_poly.entity_id
_entity_poly.type
_entity_poly.pdbx_seq_one_letter_code
_entity_poly.pdbx_strand_id
1 'polypeptide(L)'
;LVGGFAASSWLFLKLQEHFKALNIAFSRPDSHVNKAVADGALSFHLDRAVSERISKYNHGIGSFTAYDASIPGHVERKDKTFMSGAGVLSLTGQYSVILPKGESIAETKEFRRPYFRKEQKLSDLASISQDILCYRGIRKDPRWMDVEIGAGILAFLFFGADIV
;
A
#
# COMPACT_ATOMS: atom_id res chain seq x y z
N LEU A 1 -25.24 18.73 -8.29
CA LEU A 1 -25.79 19.67 -9.31
C LEU A 1 -24.81 20.83 -9.52
N VAL A 2 -24.41 21.11 -10.76
CA VAL A 2 -23.45 22.17 -11.13
C VAL A 2 -23.89 22.87 -12.42
N GLY A 3 -23.36 24.07 -12.70
CA GLY A 3 -23.72 24.90 -13.86
C GLY A 3 -24.53 26.15 -13.49
N GLY A 4 -24.70 27.09 -14.44
CA GLY A 4 -25.36 28.38 -14.18
C GLY A 4 -26.81 28.25 -13.66
N PHE A 5 -27.55 27.27 -14.17
CA PHE A 5 -28.93 27.01 -13.75
C PHE A 5 -29.04 26.27 -12.41
N ALA A 6 -27.94 25.69 -11.91
CA ALA A 6 -27.89 25.01 -10.61
C ALA A 6 -28.09 25.96 -9.42
N ALA A 7 -27.96 27.27 -9.63
CA ALA A 7 -28.21 28.29 -8.61
C ALA A 7 -29.70 28.38 -8.22
N SER A 8 -30.62 27.88 -9.06
CA SER A 8 -32.05 27.88 -8.77
C SER A 8 -32.39 26.97 -7.57
N SER A 9 -32.88 27.58 -6.49
CA SER A 9 -33.36 26.84 -5.30
C SER A 9 -34.56 25.96 -5.62
N TRP A 10 -35.46 26.40 -6.51
CA TRP A 10 -36.63 25.61 -6.91
C TRP A 10 -36.22 24.31 -7.61
N LEU A 11 -35.27 24.39 -8.54
CA LEU A 11 -34.74 23.22 -9.26
C LEU A 11 -34.07 22.24 -8.28
N PHE A 12 -33.25 22.75 -7.37
CA PHE A 12 -32.57 21.93 -6.38
C PHE A 12 -33.57 21.17 -5.50
N LEU A 13 -34.59 21.85 -4.99
CA LEU A 13 -35.62 21.23 -4.14
C LEU A 13 -36.42 20.16 -4.88
N LYS A 14 -36.84 20.43 -6.13
CA LYS A 14 -37.59 19.45 -6.94
C LYS A 14 -36.79 18.19 -7.25
N LEU A 15 -35.50 18.35 -7.59
CA LEU A 15 -34.61 17.23 -7.82
C LEU A 15 -34.31 16.48 -6.51
N GLN A 16 -34.10 17.20 -5.41
CA GLN A 16 -33.85 16.58 -4.11
C GLN A 16 -35.05 15.74 -3.63
N GLU A 17 -36.28 16.23 -3.79
CA GLU A 17 -37.51 15.47 -3.51
C GLU A 17 -37.56 14.17 -4.33
N HIS A 18 -37.28 14.25 -5.63
CA HIS A 18 -37.28 13.11 -6.52
C HIS A 18 -36.22 12.07 -6.16
N PHE A 19 -34.96 12.50 -5.94
CA PHE A 19 -33.86 11.59 -5.61
C PHE A 19 -33.95 11.03 -4.20
N LYS A 20 -34.55 11.76 -3.25
CA LYS A 20 -34.82 11.25 -1.90
C LYS A 20 -35.81 10.09 -1.92
N ALA A 21 -36.83 10.12 -2.78
CA ALA A 21 -37.74 9.00 -2.97
C ALA A 21 -37.06 7.74 -3.51
N LEU A 22 -35.94 7.91 -4.23
CA LEU A 22 -35.11 6.83 -4.77
C LEU A 22 -33.96 6.43 -3.84
N ASN A 23 -33.88 7.02 -2.64
CA ASN A 23 -32.79 6.81 -1.68
C ASN A 23 -31.39 7.17 -2.24
N ILE A 24 -31.34 8.17 -3.15
CA ILE A 24 -30.11 8.68 -3.76
C ILE A 24 -29.71 9.99 -3.08
N ALA A 25 -28.44 10.07 -2.62
CA ALA A 25 -27.89 11.29 -2.07
C ALA A 25 -27.70 12.35 -3.17
N PHE A 26 -28.35 13.50 -3.01
CA PHE A 26 -28.29 14.61 -3.96
C PHE A 26 -27.67 15.84 -3.30
N SER A 27 -26.61 16.36 -3.89
CA SER A 27 -25.87 17.50 -3.36
C SER A 27 -25.66 18.60 -4.41
N ARG A 28 -25.48 19.83 -3.92
CA ARG A 28 -25.09 21.01 -4.67
C ARG A 28 -24.01 21.74 -3.86
N PRO A 29 -22.88 22.13 -4.46
CA PRO A 29 -21.89 22.97 -3.79
C PRO A 29 -22.51 24.32 -3.38
N ASP A 30 -22.21 24.81 -2.17
CA ASP A 30 -22.79 26.06 -1.65
C ASP A 30 -22.23 27.32 -2.34
N SER A 31 -21.02 27.28 -2.87
CA SER A 31 -20.36 28.43 -3.51
C SER A 31 -20.12 28.22 -5.01
N HIS A 32 -20.36 29.27 -5.81
CA HIS A 32 -20.03 29.37 -7.25
C HIS A 32 -20.27 28.10 -8.08
N VAL A 33 -21.51 27.57 -8.08
CA VAL A 33 -21.92 26.40 -8.87
C VAL A 33 -21.61 26.50 -10.37
N ASN A 34 -21.48 27.72 -10.91
CA ASN A 34 -21.07 28.01 -12.29
C ASN A 34 -19.55 27.86 -12.53
N LYS A 35 -18.74 27.79 -11.46
CA LYS A 35 -17.29 27.61 -11.51
C LYS A 35 -16.83 26.22 -11.08
N ALA A 36 -17.70 25.41 -10.48
CA ALA A 36 -17.36 24.07 -10.01
C ALA A 36 -16.65 23.18 -11.05
N VAL A 37 -17.00 23.31 -12.34
CA VAL A 37 -16.32 22.57 -13.43
C VAL A 37 -14.89 23.08 -13.65
N ALA A 38 -14.68 24.40 -13.64
CA ALA A 38 -13.36 25.01 -13.77
C ALA A 38 -12.49 24.77 -12.53
N ASP A 39 -13.07 24.87 -11.34
CA ASP A 39 -12.39 24.55 -10.07
C ASP A 39 -12.00 23.07 -10.04
N GLY A 40 -12.85 22.17 -10.56
CA GLY A 40 -12.51 20.76 -10.72
C GLY A 40 -11.35 20.53 -11.70
N ALA A 41 -11.34 21.23 -12.84
CA ALA A 41 -10.24 21.17 -13.80
C ALA A 41 -8.93 21.70 -13.22
N LEU A 42 -8.98 22.82 -12.48
CA LEU A 42 -7.82 23.40 -11.82
C LEU A 42 -7.32 22.50 -10.68
N SER A 43 -8.23 21.96 -9.86
CA SER A 43 -7.88 20.99 -8.82
C SER A 43 -7.25 19.75 -9.41
N PHE A 44 -7.77 19.20 -10.51
CA PHE A 44 -7.16 18.06 -11.19
C PHE A 44 -5.77 18.38 -11.74
N HIS A 45 -5.60 19.58 -12.32
CA HIS A 45 -4.31 20.04 -12.82
C HIS A 45 -3.28 20.25 -11.70
N LEU A 46 -3.71 20.84 -10.57
CA LEU A 46 -2.86 21.09 -9.41
C LEU A 46 -2.60 19.85 -8.56
N ASP A 47 -3.51 18.88 -8.51
CA ASP A 47 -3.29 17.60 -7.82
C ASP A 47 -2.17 16.81 -8.52
N ARG A 48 -2.02 17.00 -9.84
CA ARG A 48 -0.88 16.53 -10.63
C ARG A 48 0.36 17.44 -10.56
N ALA A 49 0.32 18.54 -9.81
CA ALA A 49 1.47 19.41 -9.60
C ALA A 49 2.44 18.88 -8.52
N VAL A 50 2.06 17.84 -7.76
CA VAL A 50 3.04 17.06 -6.98
C VAL A 50 3.80 16.16 -7.94
N SER A 51 4.85 16.71 -8.55
CA SER A 51 5.72 15.98 -9.47
C SER A 51 6.35 14.75 -8.82
N GLU A 52 6.66 14.85 -7.52
CA GLU A 52 7.39 13.85 -6.77
C GLU A 52 6.94 13.81 -5.30
N ARG A 53 6.80 12.60 -4.75
CA ARG A 53 6.53 12.35 -3.32
C ARG A 53 7.74 11.70 -2.69
N ILE A 54 8.11 12.11 -1.48
CA ILE A 54 9.22 11.47 -0.74
C ILE A 54 8.67 10.37 0.14
N SER A 55 9.23 9.16 0.02
CA SER A 55 8.88 8.04 0.89
C SER A 55 9.22 8.34 2.35
N LYS A 56 8.23 8.35 3.24
CA LYS A 56 8.45 8.62 4.67
C LYS A 56 9.06 7.45 5.42
N TYR A 57 8.88 6.23 4.91
CA TYR A 57 9.23 4.97 5.58
C TYR A 57 9.84 3.98 4.60
N ASN A 58 10.49 2.95 5.13
CA ASN A 58 10.90 1.82 4.30
C ASN A 58 9.67 0.95 4.07
N HIS A 59 9.30 0.69 2.82
CA HIS A 59 8.26 -0.27 2.46
C HIS A 59 8.88 -1.52 1.85
N GLY A 60 8.37 -2.68 2.23
CA GLY A 60 9.01 -3.96 1.91
C GLY A 60 8.13 -5.15 2.27
N ILE A 61 8.75 -6.32 2.40
CA ILE A 61 8.06 -7.54 2.83
C ILE A 61 8.82 -8.23 3.95
N GLY A 62 8.12 -9.06 4.71
CA GLY A 62 8.74 -10.06 5.56
C GLY A 62 9.36 -11.15 4.68
N SER A 63 10.58 -11.55 5.00
CA SER A 63 11.29 -12.61 4.29
C SER A 63 12.00 -13.56 5.24
N PHE A 64 12.49 -14.65 4.68
CA PHE A 64 13.37 -15.60 5.34
C PHE A 64 14.55 -15.94 4.43
N THR A 65 15.61 -16.49 5.01
CA THR A 65 16.79 -16.96 4.28
C THR A 65 17.23 -18.33 4.77
N ALA A 66 18.14 -19.00 4.06
CA ALA A 66 18.75 -20.23 4.56
C ALA A 66 19.53 -19.95 5.86
N TYR A 67 19.36 -20.81 6.85
CA TYR A 67 20.13 -20.70 8.08
C TYR A 67 21.60 -21.01 7.79
N ASP A 68 22.50 -20.25 8.41
CA ASP A 68 23.93 -20.35 8.21
C ASP A 68 24.61 -20.14 9.57
N ALA A 69 25.20 -21.20 10.10
CA ALA A 69 25.85 -21.17 11.41
C ALA A 69 27.14 -20.34 11.44
N SER A 70 27.68 -19.95 10.27
CA SER A 70 28.85 -19.07 10.20
C SER A 70 28.50 -17.60 10.43
N ILE A 71 27.22 -17.24 10.36
CA ILE A 71 26.73 -15.87 10.54
C ILE A 71 26.28 -15.67 11.99
N PRO A 72 26.95 -14.82 12.80
CA PRO A 72 26.59 -14.64 14.22
C PRO A 72 25.13 -14.21 14.43
N GLY A 73 24.60 -13.35 13.56
CA GLY A 73 23.20 -12.92 13.64
C GLY A 73 22.19 -14.02 13.33
N HIS A 74 22.58 -15.08 12.61
CA HIS A 74 21.75 -16.27 12.43
C HIS A 74 21.80 -17.13 13.69
N VAL A 75 23.00 -17.35 14.24
CA VAL A 75 23.19 -18.14 15.47
C VAL A 75 22.40 -17.54 16.64
N GLU A 76 22.41 -16.22 16.79
CA GLU A 76 21.63 -15.50 17.81
C GLU A 76 20.12 -15.79 17.71
N ARG A 77 19.61 -16.06 16.51
CA ARG A 77 18.19 -16.29 16.20
C ARG A 77 17.90 -17.73 15.82
N LYS A 78 18.75 -18.68 16.23
CA LYS A 78 18.60 -20.10 15.89
C LYS A 78 17.23 -20.65 16.35
N ASP A 79 16.67 -20.10 17.40
CA ASP A 79 15.32 -20.39 17.91
C ASP A 79 14.20 -20.07 16.91
N LYS A 80 14.44 -19.15 15.95
CA LYS A 80 13.48 -18.76 14.89
C LYS A 80 13.67 -19.53 13.59
N THR A 81 14.39 -20.66 13.65
CA THR A 81 14.58 -21.50 12.47
C THR A 81 13.39 -22.43 12.23
N PHE A 82 13.14 -22.75 10.97
CA PHE A 82 12.08 -23.65 10.53
C PHE A 82 12.49 -24.38 9.25
N MET A 83 11.83 -25.49 8.94
CA MET A 83 12.02 -26.16 7.64
C MET A 83 11.13 -25.50 6.59
N SER A 84 11.75 -24.91 5.57
CA SER A 84 11.01 -24.30 4.45
C SER A 84 10.33 -25.34 3.56
N GLY A 85 9.39 -24.91 2.72
CA GLY A 85 8.77 -25.76 1.69
C GLY A 85 9.75 -26.37 0.69
N ALA A 86 10.98 -25.82 0.60
CA ALA A 86 12.09 -26.37 -0.16
C ALA A 86 12.86 -27.49 0.57
N GLY A 87 12.49 -27.85 1.80
CA GLY A 87 13.21 -28.81 2.63
C GLY A 87 14.54 -28.29 3.18
N VAL A 88 14.75 -26.96 3.18
CA VAL A 88 15.98 -26.32 3.67
C VAL A 88 15.71 -25.70 5.04
N LEU A 89 16.63 -25.89 5.99
CA LEU A 89 16.60 -25.19 7.28
C LEU A 89 16.75 -23.68 7.03
N SER A 90 15.72 -22.92 7.34
CA SER A 90 15.61 -21.50 7.06
C SER A 90 15.37 -20.70 8.33
N LEU A 91 15.72 -19.42 8.29
CA LEU A 91 15.60 -18.47 9.38
C LEU A 91 14.63 -17.36 9.00
N THR A 92 13.56 -17.20 9.77
CA THR A 92 12.53 -16.18 9.56
C THR A 92 12.84 -14.85 10.26
N GLY A 93 11.96 -13.86 10.08
CA GLY A 93 12.02 -12.58 10.80
C GLY A 93 12.86 -11.50 10.11
N GLN A 94 13.19 -11.69 8.83
CA GLN A 94 13.92 -10.69 8.05
C GLN A 94 12.99 -9.71 7.35
N TYR A 95 13.50 -8.52 7.07
CA TYR A 95 12.80 -7.51 6.28
C TYR A 95 13.55 -7.25 4.98
N SER A 96 12.83 -7.32 3.87
CA SER A 96 13.35 -6.98 2.55
C SER A 96 12.72 -5.67 2.06
N VAL A 97 13.51 -4.59 2.04
CA VAL A 97 13.09 -3.28 1.52
C VAL A 97 12.84 -3.36 0.01
N ILE A 98 11.73 -2.82 -0.46
CA ILE A 98 11.41 -2.60 -1.89
C ILE A 98 11.50 -1.11 -2.22
N LEU A 99 10.86 -0.27 -1.41
CA LEU A 99 10.90 1.19 -1.50
C LEU A 99 11.61 1.76 -0.27
N PRO A 100 12.85 2.26 -0.42
CA PRO A 100 13.58 2.89 0.66
C PRO A 100 12.94 4.19 1.16
N LYS A 101 13.14 4.51 2.44
CA LYS A 101 12.83 5.81 3.03
C LYS A 101 13.69 6.90 2.37
N GLY A 102 13.08 8.05 2.10
CA GLY A 102 13.74 9.21 1.51
C GLY A 102 13.81 9.17 -0.02
N GLU A 103 13.41 8.07 -0.65
CA GLU A 103 13.33 8.00 -2.11
C GLU A 103 12.26 8.93 -2.65
N SER A 104 12.61 9.63 -3.74
CA SER A 104 11.65 10.39 -4.53
C SER A 104 10.86 9.45 -5.44
N ILE A 105 9.54 9.57 -5.39
CA ILE A 105 8.55 8.77 -6.11
C ILE A 105 7.79 9.72 -7.04
N ALA A 106 8.15 9.72 -8.31
CA ALA A 106 7.33 10.31 -9.35
C ALA A 106 6.09 9.42 -9.62
N GLU A 107 5.02 10.00 -10.19
CA GLU A 107 3.76 9.28 -10.50
C GLU A 107 3.98 7.99 -11.31
N THR A 108 5.00 7.97 -12.18
CA THR A 108 5.32 6.84 -13.06
C THR A 108 6.50 5.97 -12.58
N LYS A 109 7.13 6.30 -11.45
CA LYS A 109 8.31 5.58 -10.95
C LYS A 109 7.87 4.34 -10.19
N GLU A 110 8.28 3.18 -10.68
CA GLU A 110 8.04 1.90 -10.02
C GLU A 110 9.27 1.37 -9.30
N PHE A 111 9.04 0.73 -8.15
CA PHE A 111 10.07 0.03 -7.38
C PHE A 111 9.72 -1.46 -7.37
N ARG A 112 10.65 -2.28 -7.86
CA ARG A 112 10.44 -3.72 -8.02
C ARG A 112 11.59 -4.49 -7.39
N ARG A 113 11.28 -5.63 -6.79
CA ARG A 113 12.27 -6.59 -6.29
C ARG A 113 11.78 -8.01 -6.55
N PRO A 114 12.61 -8.91 -7.12
CA PRO A 114 12.19 -10.27 -7.39
C PRO A 114 12.13 -11.10 -6.11
N TYR A 115 11.10 -11.95 -6.01
CA TYR A 115 10.90 -12.91 -4.94
C TYR A 115 10.43 -14.25 -5.53
N PHE A 116 10.58 -15.32 -4.76
CA PHE A 116 10.10 -16.64 -5.13
C PHE A 116 9.46 -17.34 -3.92
N ARG A 117 8.49 -18.21 -4.17
CA ARG A 117 7.90 -19.12 -3.17
C ARG A 117 8.15 -20.55 -3.62
N LYS A 118 8.48 -21.42 -2.68
CA LYS A 118 8.67 -22.87 -2.90
C LYS A 118 7.83 -23.59 -1.86
N GLU A 119 6.94 -24.45 -2.32
CA GLU A 119 6.08 -25.27 -1.47
C GLU A 119 6.18 -26.74 -1.87
N GLN A 120 5.79 -27.62 -0.95
CA GLN A 120 5.83 -29.07 -1.18
C GLN A 120 4.68 -29.54 -2.08
N LYS A 121 3.53 -28.86 -2.05
CA LYS A 121 2.34 -29.20 -2.84
C LYS A 121 2.02 -28.08 -3.81
N LEU A 122 1.62 -28.45 -5.03
CA LEU A 122 1.16 -27.48 -6.03
C LEU A 122 -0.10 -26.73 -5.59
N SER A 123 -0.96 -27.35 -4.78
CA SER A 123 -2.14 -26.71 -4.18
C SER A 123 -1.79 -25.46 -3.38
N ASP A 124 -0.62 -25.45 -2.75
CA ASP A 124 -0.18 -24.37 -1.87
C ASP A 124 0.40 -23.19 -2.69
N LEU A 125 0.57 -23.38 -4.00
CA LEU A 125 0.95 -22.35 -4.98
C LEU A 125 -0.23 -21.87 -5.82
N ALA A 126 -1.43 -22.43 -5.64
CA ALA A 126 -2.61 -22.05 -6.42
C ALA A 126 -3.04 -20.60 -6.17
N SER A 127 -2.74 -20.04 -5.00
CA SER A 127 -2.93 -18.63 -4.69
C SER A 127 -1.75 -18.11 -3.89
N ILE A 128 -1.13 -17.03 -4.36
CA ILE A 128 -0.03 -16.37 -3.66
C ILE A 128 -0.50 -15.00 -3.20
N SER A 129 -0.39 -14.78 -1.89
CA SER A 129 -0.59 -13.49 -1.26
C SER A 129 0.64 -13.12 -0.44
N GLN A 130 0.97 -11.82 -0.43
CA GLN A 130 2.08 -11.26 0.30
C GLN A 130 1.75 -9.85 0.78
N ASP A 131 1.93 -9.62 2.08
CA ASP A 131 1.73 -8.30 2.68
C ASP A 131 2.92 -7.39 2.37
N ILE A 132 2.61 -6.16 1.95
CA ILE A 132 3.56 -5.04 1.95
C ILE A 132 3.55 -4.40 3.34
N LEU A 133 4.71 -4.47 3.98
CA LEU A 133 4.95 -3.96 5.31
C LEU A 133 5.52 -2.53 5.24
N CYS A 134 5.19 -1.73 6.25
CA CYS A 134 5.73 -0.38 6.45
C CYS A 134 6.61 -0.39 7.70
N TYR A 135 7.92 -0.27 7.51
CA TYR A 135 8.88 -0.18 8.61
C TYR A 135 9.03 1.27 9.08
N ARG A 136 8.56 1.52 10.30
CA ARG A 136 8.53 2.85 10.94
C ARG A 136 9.70 3.12 11.88
N GLY A 137 10.66 2.20 11.95
CA GLY A 137 11.82 2.34 12.82
C GLY A 137 12.83 3.39 12.35
N ILE A 138 13.85 3.62 13.17
CA ILE A 138 14.88 4.64 12.93
C ILE A 138 16.09 4.10 12.15
N ARG A 139 16.28 2.78 12.13
CA ARG A 139 17.39 2.16 11.40
C ARG A 139 17.28 2.38 9.90
N LYS A 140 18.44 2.71 9.31
CA LYS A 140 18.60 2.87 7.86
C LYS A 140 18.44 1.54 7.12
N ASP A 141 18.95 0.45 7.69
CA ASP A 141 18.82 -0.91 7.17
C ASP A 141 18.11 -1.81 8.20
N PRO A 142 16.79 -2.04 8.05
CA PRO A 142 16.01 -2.80 9.01
C PRO A 142 16.03 -4.31 8.74
N ARG A 143 17.20 -4.90 8.47
CA ARG A 143 17.34 -6.33 8.09
C ARG A 143 16.56 -7.31 8.98
N TRP A 144 16.45 -7.03 10.27
CA TRP A 144 15.75 -7.86 11.25
C TRP A 144 14.56 -7.13 11.85
N MET A 145 13.40 -7.79 11.82
CA MET A 145 12.14 -7.21 12.31
C MET A 145 12.02 -7.21 13.85
N ASP A 146 12.92 -7.89 14.56
CA ASP A 146 12.87 -8.08 16.01
C ASP A 146 13.70 -7.08 16.82
N VAL A 147 14.44 -6.17 16.16
CA VAL A 147 15.39 -5.29 16.86
C VAL A 147 14.75 -4.00 17.36
N GLU A 148 13.68 -3.52 16.73
CA GLU A 148 12.96 -2.31 17.16
C GLU A 148 11.51 -2.65 17.52
N ILE A 149 11.27 -2.87 18.81
CA ILE A 149 9.95 -3.16 19.38
C ILE A 149 9.12 -1.87 19.33
N GLY A 150 7.97 -1.89 18.63
CA GLY A 150 7.05 -0.76 18.52
C GLY A 150 6.98 -0.10 17.14
N ALA A 151 7.81 -0.51 16.18
CA ALA A 151 7.62 -0.17 14.78
C ALA A 151 6.38 -0.93 14.24
N GLY A 152 5.19 -0.43 14.55
CA GLY A 152 3.92 -1.02 14.13
C GLY A 152 3.93 -1.25 12.62
N ILE A 153 3.98 -2.52 12.23
CA ILE A 153 3.77 -2.95 10.85
C ILE A 153 2.28 -2.75 10.58
N LEU A 154 1.94 -1.61 10.00
CA LEU A 154 0.61 -1.45 9.42
C LEU A 154 0.63 -2.17 8.07
N ALA A 155 0.01 -3.34 8.03
CA ALA A 155 -0.23 -4.11 6.81
C ALA A 155 -1.59 -3.71 6.25
N PHE A 156 -1.63 -3.08 5.07
CA PHE A 156 -2.81 -3.08 4.21
C PHE A 156 -2.37 -2.80 2.79
N LEU A 157 -2.23 -3.87 1.99
CA LEU A 157 -2.41 -3.92 0.54
C LEU A 157 -2.28 -5.40 0.14
N PHE A 158 -3.44 -6.07 0.01
CA PHE A 158 -3.50 -7.42 -0.54
C PHE A 158 -3.29 -7.34 -2.05
N PHE A 159 -2.16 -7.86 -2.54
CA PHE A 159 -2.04 -8.22 -3.95
C PHE A 159 -2.25 -9.72 -4.07
N GLY A 160 -3.47 -10.11 -4.47
CA GLY A 160 -3.74 -11.46 -4.95
C GLY A 160 -3.32 -11.54 -6.41
N ALA A 161 -2.37 -12.41 -6.71
CA ALA A 161 -2.13 -12.84 -8.08
C ALA A 161 -2.72 -14.24 -8.22
N ASP A 162 -3.83 -14.35 -8.96
CA ASP A 162 -4.33 -15.64 -9.42
C ASP A 162 -3.33 -16.16 -10.46
N ILE A 163 -2.67 -17.28 -10.15
CA ILE A 163 -1.84 -17.98 -11.11
C ILE A 163 -2.77 -18.93 -11.86
N VAL A 164 -3.08 -18.58 -13.12
CA VAL A 164 -3.80 -19.44 -14.08
C VAL A 164 -2.91 -20.58 -14.53
#